data_AF-U2FRE3-F1
#
_entry.id   AF-U2FRE3-F1
#
_cell.length_a   1.000
_cell.length_b   1.000
_cell.length_c   1.000
_cell.angle_alpha   90.00
_cell.angle_beta   90.00
_cell.angle_gamma   90.00
#
_symmetry.space_group_name_H-M   'P 1'
#
loop_
_entity.id
_entity.type
_entity.pdbx_description
1 polymer ?
#
loop_
_entity_poly.entity_id
_entity_poly.type
_entity_poly.pdbx_seq_one_letter_code
_entity_poly.pdbx_strand_id
1 'polypeptide(L)'
;MRHELAQAITATNRPRARRRPGDPPPPAADTADFADFRQRYLSLQQDMETAIGQLRGRLRVALAASSSGMARLATLDAIMERVLGARERSLLSAVPALLGTRFGRLRDAERQALADAEAAAAAAAAAESAATADPADDGAAIVDSPAVAAIVPGAWLDTFRDEMQSILLAELEVRFQTVDGLLAALRTC
;
A
#
# COMPACT_ATOMS: atom_id res chain seq x y z
N MET A 1 -20.50 5.36 2.55
CA MET A 1 -19.40 5.71 3.49
C MET A 1 -18.28 4.66 3.56
N ARG A 2 -18.37 3.49 4.22
CA ARG A 2 -17.25 2.49 4.23
C ARG A 2 -16.77 2.15 2.82
N HIS A 3 -17.71 1.88 1.92
CA HIS A 3 -17.42 1.60 0.52
C HIS A 3 -16.77 2.78 -0.22
N GLU A 4 -17.18 4.02 0.07
CA GLU A 4 -16.63 5.24 -0.55
C GLU A 4 -15.18 5.47 -0.12
N LEU A 5 -14.87 5.30 1.17
CA LEU A 5 -13.49 5.40 1.67
C LEU A 5 -12.59 4.30 1.09
N ALA A 6 -13.08 3.06 1.03
CA ALA A 6 -12.34 1.95 0.41
C ALA A 6 -12.11 2.19 -1.09
N GLN A 7 -13.09 2.74 -1.80
CA GLN A 7 -12.93 3.15 -3.19
C GLN A 7 -11.91 4.28 -3.34
N ALA A 8 -11.92 5.28 -2.47
CA ALA A 8 -10.93 6.37 -2.49
C ALA A 8 -9.50 5.82 -2.34
N ILE A 9 -9.28 4.93 -1.36
CA ILE A 9 -7.98 4.26 -1.15
C ILE A 9 -7.53 3.49 -2.41
N THR A 10 -8.45 2.73 -3.02
CA THR A 10 -8.15 1.94 -4.22
C THR A 10 -7.90 2.82 -5.45
N ALA A 11 -8.64 3.93 -5.58
CA ALA A 11 -8.50 4.85 -6.71
C ALA A 11 -7.19 5.64 -6.65
N THR A 12 -6.71 5.97 -5.45
CA THR A 12 -5.45 6.70 -5.24
C THR A 12 -4.21 5.87 -5.60
N ASN A 13 -4.27 4.55 -5.44
CA ASN A 13 -3.14 3.64 -5.73
C ASN A 13 -3.12 3.08 -7.15
N ARG A 14 -4.21 3.24 -7.90
CA ARG A 14 -4.19 2.84 -9.30
C ARG A 14 -3.11 3.65 -10.03
N PRO A 15 -2.15 3.01 -10.74
CA PRO A 15 -1.36 3.73 -11.71
C PRO A 15 -2.33 4.46 -12.62
N ARG A 16 -2.00 5.68 -13.08
CA ARG A 16 -2.84 6.49 -14.00
C ARG A 16 -3.15 5.68 -15.27
N ALA A 17 -4.12 4.77 -15.18
CA ALA A 17 -4.41 3.75 -16.18
C ALA A 17 -5.35 4.29 -17.25
N ARG A 18 -6.02 5.41 -16.98
CA ARG A 18 -6.65 6.23 -18.02
C ARG A 18 -5.62 7.23 -18.55
N ARG A 19 -4.60 6.71 -19.24
CA ARG A 19 -3.78 7.53 -20.13
C ARG A 19 -4.67 8.03 -21.25
N ARG A 20 -4.62 9.32 -21.52
CA ARG A 20 -5.11 9.83 -22.81
C ARG A 20 -4.14 9.32 -23.89
N PRO A 21 -4.61 8.96 -25.09
CA PRO A 21 -3.70 8.74 -26.20
C PRO A 21 -2.81 9.99 -26.37
N GLY A 22 -1.50 9.86 -26.10
CA GLY A 22 -0.54 10.97 -26.13
C GLY A 22 0.18 11.31 -24.80
N ASP A 23 -0.15 10.67 -23.68
CA ASP A 23 0.60 10.89 -22.42
C ASP A 23 2.04 10.35 -22.53
N PRO A 24 3.07 11.12 -22.09
CA PRO A 24 4.46 10.67 -22.11
C PRO A 24 4.61 9.37 -21.30
N PRO A 25 5.56 8.46 -21.65
CA PRO A 25 5.81 7.23 -20.90
C PRO A 25 5.95 7.52 -19.42
N PRO A 26 5.47 6.61 -18.53
CA PRO A 26 5.48 6.89 -17.12
C PRO A 26 6.94 7.10 -16.73
N PRO A 27 7.22 8.06 -15.85
CA PRO A 27 8.59 8.29 -15.45
C PRO A 27 9.12 6.98 -14.84
N ALA A 28 10.37 6.65 -15.14
CA ALA A 28 10.98 5.39 -14.69
C ALA A 28 10.76 5.24 -13.17
N ALA A 29 10.55 4.01 -12.70
CA ALA A 29 10.27 3.77 -11.28
C ALA A 29 11.33 4.40 -10.36
N ASP A 30 12.58 4.53 -10.84
CA ASP A 30 13.68 5.22 -10.18
C ASP A 30 13.44 6.70 -9.83
N THR A 31 12.52 7.40 -10.51
CA THR A 31 12.24 8.82 -10.22
C THR A 31 11.12 9.00 -9.21
N ALA A 32 10.53 7.92 -8.69
CA ALA A 32 9.46 8.02 -7.71
C ALA A 32 9.98 8.58 -6.38
N ASP A 33 9.35 9.65 -5.88
CA ASP A 33 9.66 10.22 -4.57
C ASP A 33 8.67 9.71 -3.52
N PHE A 34 9.21 9.23 -2.39
CA PHE A 34 8.41 8.80 -1.25
C PHE A 34 7.58 9.95 -0.63
N ALA A 35 8.03 11.20 -0.75
CA ALA A 35 7.31 12.36 -0.21
C ALA A 35 5.86 12.44 -0.71
N ASP A 36 5.65 12.17 -2.00
CA ASP A 36 4.33 12.17 -2.62
C ASP A 36 3.41 11.09 -2.04
N PHE A 37 3.93 9.88 -1.83
CA PHE A 37 3.18 8.76 -1.23
C PHE A 37 2.83 9.07 0.22
N ARG A 38 3.78 9.64 0.97
CA ARG A 38 3.57 10.07 2.35
C ARG A 38 2.45 11.11 2.45
N GLN A 39 2.45 12.12 1.59
CA GLN A 39 1.40 13.16 1.59
C GLN A 39 0.02 12.55 1.30
N ARG A 40 -0.07 11.67 0.29
CA ARG A 40 -1.31 10.96 -0.04
C ARG A 40 -1.81 10.10 1.11
N TYR A 41 -0.91 9.36 1.76
CA TYR A 41 -1.24 8.53 2.92
C TYR A 41 -1.84 9.37 4.06
N LEU A 42 -1.18 10.46 4.44
CA LEU A 42 -1.66 11.36 5.51
C LEU A 42 -3.01 11.99 5.18
N SER A 43 -3.26 12.37 3.92
CA SER A 43 -4.57 12.88 3.49
C SER A 43 -5.67 11.85 3.69
N LEU A 44 -5.44 10.61 3.25
CA LEU A 44 -6.41 9.52 3.43
C LEU A 44 -6.63 9.20 4.91
N GLN A 45 -5.60 9.24 5.76
CA GLN A 45 -5.76 9.07 7.20
C GLN A 45 -6.67 10.13 7.81
N GLN A 46 -6.50 11.40 7.42
CA GLN A 46 -7.33 12.51 7.90
C GLN A 46 -8.78 12.41 7.40
N ASP A 47 -8.98 12.03 6.14
CA ASP A 47 -10.31 11.82 5.55
C ASP A 47 -11.07 10.70 6.27
N MET A 48 -10.40 9.56 6.51
CA MET A 48 -10.95 8.44 7.27
C MET A 48 -11.33 8.87 8.69
N GLU A 49 -10.42 9.53 9.42
CA GLU A 49 -10.67 9.99 10.80
C GLU A 49 -11.89 10.90 10.86
N THR A 50 -11.96 11.89 9.96
CA THR A 50 -13.03 12.88 9.92
C THR A 50 -14.37 12.23 9.59
N ALA A 51 -14.43 11.39 8.56
CA ALA A 51 -15.65 10.72 8.13
C ALA A 51 -16.18 9.78 9.21
N ILE A 52 -15.30 9.00 9.85
CA ILE A 52 -15.66 8.04 10.90
C ILE A 52 -16.16 8.78 12.15
N GLY A 53 -15.47 9.82 12.60
CA GLY A 53 -15.90 10.63 13.75
C GLY A 53 -17.29 11.25 13.54
N GLN A 54 -17.56 11.77 12.34
CA GLN A 54 -18.89 12.30 12.00
C GLN A 54 -19.98 11.22 12.00
N LEU A 55 -19.69 10.02 11.48
CA LEU A 55 -20.64 8.91 11.52
C LEU A 55 -20.92 8.47 12.96
N ARG A 56 -19.88 8.30 13.78
CA ARG A 56 -20.03 7.95 15.20
C ARG A 56 -20.85 8.98 15.95
N GLY A 57 -20.61 10.27 15.72
CA GLY A 57 -21.41 11.35 16.30
C GLY A 57 -22.91 11.21 15.99
N ARG A 58 -23.26 10.95 14.72
CA ARG A 58 -24.66 10.71 14.32
C ARG A 58 -25.26 9.46 14.96
N LEU A 59 -24.50 8.37 15.05
CA LEU A 59 -24.94 7.15 15.71
C LEU A 59 -25.17 7.33 17.21
N ARG A 60 -24.30 8.09 17.89
CA ARG A 60 -24.47 8.45 19.30
C ARG A 60 -25.75 9.25 19.55
N VAL A 61 -26.10 10.17 18.66
CA VAL A 61 -27.38 10.91 18.72
C VAL A 61 -28.57 9.95 18.56
N ALA A 62 -28.51 9.04 17.59
CA ALA A 62 -29.57 8.06 17.39
C ALA A 62 -29.76 7.14 18.61
N LEU A 63 -28.65 6.61 19.18
CA LEU A 63 -28.67 5.77 20.37
C LEU A 63 -29.27 6.50 21.59
N ALA A 64 -28.87 7.75 21.81
CA ALA A 64 -29.36 8.52 22.95
C ALA A 64 -30.86 8.78 22.89
N ALA A 65 -31.45 8.81 21.68
CA ALA A 65 -32.88 8.96 21.49
C ALA A 65 -33.68 7.66 21.70
N SER A 66 -33.03 6.49 21.70
CA SER A 66 -33.72 5.19 21.81
C SER A 66 -34.15 4.87 23.25
N SER A 67 -33.25 5.01 24.22
CA SER A 67 -33.55 4.75 25.64
C SER A 67 -32.52 5.37 26.59
N SER A 68 -32.84 5.44 27.88
CA SER A 68 -31.90 5.94 28.91
C SER A 68 -30.65 5.05 29.06
N GLY A 69 -30.78 3.74 28.82
CA GLY A 69 -29.65 2.81 28.78
C GLY A 69 -28.70 3.11 27.62
N MET A 70 -29.26 3.37 26.44
CA MET A 70 -28.48 3.68 25.24
C MET A 70 -27.88 5.08 25.27
N ALA A 71 -28.52 6.05 25.95
CA ALA A 71 -27.91 7.34 26.22
C ALA A 71 -26.63 7.22 27.07
N ARG A 72 -26.58 6.31 28.05
CA ARG A 72 -25.37 6.02 28.82
C ARG A 72 -24.28 5.39 27.94
N LEU A 73 -24.64 4.45 27.07
CA LEU A 73 -23.71 3.86 26.10
C LEU A 73 -23.13 4.92 25.15
N ALA A 74 -23.97 5.81 24.61
CA ALA A 74 -23.53 6.90 23.74
C ALA A 74 -22.57 7.86 24.45
N THR A 75 -22.81 8.13 25.74
CA THR A 75 -21.90 8.94 26.57
C THR A 75 -20.56 8.25 26.80
N LEU A 76 -20.58 6.94 27.12
CA LEU A 76 -19.37 6.14 27.27
C LEU A 76 -18.55 6.14 25.98
N ASP A 77 -19.20 5.91 24.83
CA ASP A 77 -18.55 5.92 23.53
C ASP A 77 -17.85 7.27 23.23
N ALA A 78 -18.52 8.39 23.53
CA ALA A 78 -17.94 9.72 23.34
C ALA A 78 -16.71 9.96 24.23
N ILE A 79 -16.74 9.48 25.47
CA ILE A 79 -15.59 9.55 26.38
C ILE A 79 -14.45 8.68 25.85
N MET A 80 -14.73 7.45 25.44
CA MET A 80 -13.75 6.53 24.90
C MET A 80 -13.11 7.05 23.60
N GLU A 81 -13.91 7.64 22.71
CA GLU A 81 -13.41 8.33 21.51
C GLU A 81 -12.39 9.43 21.87
N ARG A 82 -12.71 10.25 22.87
CA ARG A 82 -11.82 11.33 23.31
C ARG A 82 -10.55 10.80 23.98
N VAL A 83 -10.66 9.77 24.81
CA VAL A 83 -9.53 9.18 25.53
C VAL A 83 -8.58 8.44 24.59
N LEU A 84 -9.12 7.66 23.65
CA LEU A 84 -8.31 6.83 22.75
C LEU A 84 -7.84 7.58 21.49
N GLY A 85 -8.55 8.62 21.04
CA GLY A 85 -8.28 9.26 19.76
C GLY A 85 -6.87 9.85 19.63
N ALA A 86 -6.35 10.48 20.69
CA ALA A 86 -4.97 11.01 20.68
C ALA A 86 -3.92 9.88 20.57
N ARG A 87 -4.15 8.78 21.29
CA ARG A 87 -3.28 7.60 21.25
C ARG A 87 -3.33 6.92 19.89
N GLU A 88 -4.51 6.78 19.31
CA GLU A 88 -4.70 6.18 17.99
C GLU A 88 -3.97 6.99 16.90
N ARG A 89 -4.18 8.31 16.84
CA ARG A 89 -3.45 9.20 15.93
C ARG A 89 -1.93 9.09 16.11
N SER A 90 -1.47 9.04 17.35
CA SER A 90 -0.03 8.91 17.65
C SER A 90 0.56 7.58 17.19
N LEU A 91 -0.20 6.48 17.26
CA LEU A 91 0.27 5.17 16.82
C LEU A 91 0.26 5.06 15.30
N LEU A 92 -0.81 5.57 14.66
CA LEU A 92 -0.98 5.48 13.22
C LEU A 92 -0.10 6.48 12.45
N SER A 93 0.37 7.55 13.07
CA SER A 93 1.34 8.48 12.47
C SER A 93 2.74 7.88 12.28
N ALA A 94 3.04 6.75 12.93
CA ALA A 94 4.30 6.02 12.74
C ALA A 94 4.31 5.20 11.43
N VAL A 95 3.14 4.84 10.90
CA VAL A 95 3.02 3.95 9.73
C VAL A 95 3.68 4.54 8.46
N PRO A 96 3.51 5.83 8.11
CA PRO A 96 4.23 6.43 6.99
C PRO A 96 5.75 6.34 7.13
N ALA A 97 6.30 6.41 8.34
CA ALA A 97 7.75 6.30 8.53
C ALA A 97 8.25 4.89 8.19
N LEU A 98 7.52 3.85 8.62
CA LEU A 98 7.83 2.45 8.30
C LEU A 98 7.70 2.17 6.80
N LEU A 99 6.67 2.73 6.15
CA LEU A 99 6.50 2.67 4.70
C LEU A 99 7.69 3.31 3.96
N GLY A 100 8.23 4.41 4.48
CA GLY A 100 9.43 5.04 3.92
C GLY A 100 10.66 4.13 3.96
N THR A 101 10.84 3.39 5.06
CA THR A 101 11.90 2.37 5.14
C THR A 101 11.66 1.23 4.14
N ARG A 102 10.43 0.75 4.00
CA ARG A 102 10.07 -0.31 3.05
C ARG A 102 10.28 0.13 1.60
N PHE A 103 9.90 1.36 1.26
CA PHE A 103 10.11 1.98 -0.04
C PHE A 103 11.60 1.94 -0.44
N GLY A 104 12.49 2.39 0.45
CA GLY A 104 13.93 2.35 0.21
C GLY A 104 14.43 0.93 -0.04
N ARG A 105 14.06 -0.02 0.84
CA ARG A 105 14.47 -1.43 0.70
C ARG A 105 14.03 -2.07 -0.61
N LEU A 106 12.81 -1.80 -1.05
CA LEU A 106 12.29 -2.33 -2.32
C LEU A 106 13.04 -1.76 -3.52
N ARG A 107 13.32 -0.46 -3.52
CA ARG A 107 14.09 0.21 -4.57
C ARG A 107 15.53 -0.32 -4.63
N ASP A 108 16.18 -0.44 -3.49
CA ASP A 108 17.57 -0.91 -3.41
C ASP A 108 17.67 -2.38 -3.84
N ALA A 109 16.67 -3.21 -3.52
CA ALA A 109 16.61 -4.60 -3.95
C ALA A 109 16.48 -4.76 -5.48
N GLU A 110 15.64 -3.95 -6.14
CA GLU A 110 15.55 -3.98 -7.62
C GLU A 110 16.85 -3.50 -8.26
N ARG A 111 17.45 -2.42 -7.76
CA ARG A 111 18.74 -1.92 -8.28
C ARG A 111 19.84 -2.96 -8.19
N GLN A 112 19.92 -3.66 -7.05
CA GLN A 112 20.88 -4.74 -6.87
C GLN A 112 20.61 -5.89 -7.86
N ALA A 113 19.35 -6.31 -8.00
CA ALA A 113 18.99 -7.40 -8.91
C ALA A 113 19.33 -7.05 -10.38
N LEU A 114 19.07 -5.82 -10.81
CA LEU A 114 19.44 -5.34 -12.14
C LEU A 114 20.96 -5.34 -12.35
N ALA A 115 21.72 -4.86 -11.37
CA ALA A 115 23.19 -4.87 -11.42
C ALA A 115 23.76 -6.31 -11.48
N ASP A 116 23.19 -7.24 -10.72
CA ASP A 116 23.58 -8.65 -10.72
C ASP A 116 23.28 -9.31 -12.08
N ALA A 117 22.13 -8.99 -12.69
CA ALA A 117 21.76 -9.48 -14.02
C ALA A 117 22.67 -8.91 -15.13
N GLU A 118 23.02 -7.63 -15.06
CA GLU A 118 23.99 -7.01 -15.98
C GLU A 118 25.38 -7.64 -15.85
N ALA A 119 25.85 -7.88 -14.62
CA ALA A 119 27.13 -8.55 -14.37
C ALA A 119 27.13 -10.00 -14.89
N ALA A 120 26.04 -10.74 -14.68
CA ALA A 120 25.88 -12.10 -15.21
C ALA A 120 25.86 -12.12 -16.74
N ALA A 121 25.17 -11.17 -17.39
CA ALA A 121 25.16 -11.04 -18.84
C ALA A 121 26.54 -10.68 -19.40
N ALA A 122 27.28 -9.77 -18.74
CA ALA A 122 28.65 -9.42 -19.13
C ALA A 122 29.61 -10.61 -18.97
N ALA A 123 29.47 -11.41 -17.90
CA ALA A 123 30.26 -12.62 -17.69
C ALA A 123 29.95 -13.70 -18.75
N ALA A 124 28.67 -13.87 -19.11
CA ALA A 124 28.26 -14.78 -20.18
C ALA A 124 28.83 -14.36 -21.54
N ALA A 125 28.75 -13.07 -21.88
CA ALA A 125 29.33 -12.53 -23.12
C ALA A 125 30.86 -12.66 -23.17
N ALA A 126 31.55 -12.48 -22.03
CA ALA A 126 33.00 -12.71 -21.92
C ALA A 126 33.36 -14.19 -22.13
N ALA A 127 32.58 -15.12 -21.57
CA ALA A 127 32.77 -16.56 -21.76
C ALA A 127 32.52 -17.01 -23.21
N GLU A 128 31.51 -16.48 -23.89
CA GLU A 128 31.26 -16.70 -25.33
C GLU A 128 32.39 -16.17 -26.20
N SER A 129 32.95 -15.01 -25.86
CA SER A 129 34.11 -14.45 -26.57
C SER A 129 35.38 -15.29 -26.40
N ALA A 130 35.56 -15.95 -25.26
CA ALA A 130 36.67 -16.84 -24.98
C ALA A 130 36.51 -18.24 -25.63
N ALA A 131 35.26 -18.69 -25.83
CA ALA A 131 34.95 -19.95 -26.50
C ALA A 131 35.07 -19.90 -28.04
N THR A 132 35.31 -18.71 -28.62
CA THR A 132 35.53 -18.55 -30.07
C THR A 132 36.96 -18.95 -30.52
N ALA A 133 37.79 -19.48 -29.62
CA ALA A 133 39.09 -20.07 -29.94
C ALA A 133 38.97 -21.59 -30.15
N ASP A 134 38.52 -21.96 -31.36
CA ASP A 134 38.55 -23.27 -32.04
C ASP A 134 37.80 -24.47 -31.40
N PRO A 135 36.74 -24.99 -32.06
CA PRO A 135 36.25 -26.33 -31.83
C PRO A 135 36.29 -27.17 -33.12
N ALA A 136 37.26 -28.07 -33.20
CA ALA A 136 37.10 -29.30 -33.96
C ALA A 136 36.75 -30.42 -32.97
N ASP A 137 35.46 -30.62 -32.66
CA ASP A 137 34.83 -31.95 -32.53
C ASP A 137 33.31 -31.82 -32.27
N ASP A 138 32.56 -32.75 -32.86
CA ASP A 138 31.10 -32.87 -32.91
C ASP A 138 30.55 -33.46 -31.60
N GLY A 139 29.54 -32.83 -30.98
CA GLY A 139 28.91 -33.38 -29.78
C GLY A 139 27.84 -32.47 -29.17
N ALA A 140 26.65 -32.51 -29.74
CA ALA A 140 25.48 -31.76 -29.28
C ALA A 140 25.13 -32.06 -27.80
N ALA A 141 25.22 -31.02 -26.95
CA ALA A 141 24.50 -30.95 -25.69
C ALA A 141 23.78 -29.60 -25.63
N ILE A 142 22.46 -29.64 -25.82
CA ILE A 142 21.56 -28.52 -25.58
C ILE A 142 21.57 -28.28 -24.08
N VAL A 143 22.32 -27.28 -23.63
CA VAL A 143 22.22 -26.80 -22.25
C VAL A 143 20.94 -25.98 -22.18
N ASP A 144 19.90 -26.59 -21.63
CA ASP A 144 18.69 -25.92 -21.18
C ASP A 144 19.10 -24.93 -20.08
N SER A 145 19.35 -23.68 -20.48
CA SER A 145 19.72 -22.61 -19.57
C SER A 145 18.43 -22.18 -18.85
N PRO A 146 18.31 -22.36 -17.52
CA PRO A 146 17.09 -22.05 -16.82
C PRO A 146 16.83 -20.56 -17.01
N ALA A 147 15.69 -20.24 -17.62
CA ALA A 147 15.25 -18.89 -17.86
C ALA A 147 15.32 -18.10 -16.55
N VAL A 148 16.37 -17.28 -16.43
CA VAL A 148 16.49 -16.28 -15.38
C VAL A 148 15.23 -15.45 -15.49
N ALA A 149 14.36 -15.53 -14.48
CA ALA A 149 13.12 -14.77 -14.45
C ALA A 149 13.47 -13.32 -14.76
N ALA A 150 13.07 -12.84 -15.95
CA ALA A 150 13.46 -11.54 -16.43
C ALA A 150 12.98 -10.50 -15.41
N ILE A 151 13.91 -9.77 -14.80
CA ILE A 151 13.59 -8.69 -13.88
C ILE A 151 12.81 -7.67 -14.68
N VAL A 152 11.53 -7.46 -14.33
CA VAL A 152 10.69 -6.44 -14.95
C VAL A 152 10.99 -5.12 -14.25
N PRO A 153 11.70 -4.16 -14.90
CA PRO A 153 12.09 -2.93 -14.23
C PRO A 153 10.85 -2.14 -13.80
N GLY A 154 10.83 -1.72 -12.53
CA GLY A 154 9.75 -0.97 -11.91
C GLY A 154 8.67 -1.80 -11.22
N ALA A 155 8.76 -3.13 -11.20
CA ALA A 155 7.80 -4.00 -10.51
C ALA A 155 7.79 -3.79 -8.97
N TRP A 156 8.90 -3.34 -8.39
CA TRP A 156 8.97 -3.00 -6.97
C TRP A 156 8.02 -1.86 -6.58
N LEU A 157 7.78 -0.90 -7.49
CA LEU A 157 6.95 0.26 -7.19
C LEU A 157 5.47 -0.11 -7.15
N ASP A 158 5.04 -1.05 -8.00
CA ASP A 158 3.70 -1.61 -7.94
C ASP A 158 3.50 -2.44 -6.68
N THR A 159 4.50 -3.26 -6.32
CA THR A 159 4.52 -3.98 -5.03
C THR A 159 4.35 -3.01 -3.85
N PHE A 160 5.08 -1.89 -3.86
CA PHE A 160 4.96 -0.87 -2.82
C PHE A 160 3.56 -0.23 -2.77
N ARG A 161 2.96 0.08 -3.94
CA ARG A 161 1.60 0.63 -4.01
C ARG A 161 0.57 -0.32 -3.42
N ASP A 162 0.69 -1.61 -3.73
CA ASP A 162 -0.20 -2.65 -3.22
C ASP A 162 -0.03 -2.83 -1.69
N GLU A 163 1.20 -2.83 -1.19
CA GLU A 163 1.48 -2.87 0.26
C GLU A 163 0.86 -1.67 0.98
N MET A 164 1.07 -0.45 0.45
CA MET A 164 0.49 0.77 1.02
C MET A 164 -1.05 0.73 1.00
N GLN A 165 -1.65 0.22 -0.09
CA GLN A 165 -3.10 0.05 -0.20
C GLN A 165 -3.63 -0.91 0.87
N SER A 166 -2.99 -2.07 1.02
CA SER A 166 -3.38 -3.10 1.97
C SER A 166 -3.36 -2.55 3.40
N ILE A 167 -2.31 -1.80 3.76
CA ILE A 167 -2.17 -1.17 5.07
C ILE A 167 -3.26 -0.13 5.32
N LEU A 168 -3.58 0.72 4.34
CA LEU A 168 -4.67 1.70 4.47
C LEU A 168 -6.04 1.04 4.64
N LEU A 169 -6.29 -0.06 3.93
CA LEU A 169 -7.53 -0.82 4.08
C LEU A 169 -7.63 -1.49 5.46
N ALA A 170 -6.52 -2.01 5.98
CA ALA A 170 -6.46 -2.56 7.34
C ALA A 170 -6.68 -1.47 8.40
N GLU A 171 -6.09 -0.29 8.23
CA GLU A 171 -6.32 0.86 9.10
C GLU A 171 -7.79 1.28 9.09
N LEU A 172 -8.40 1.37 7.90
CA LEU A 172 -9.83 1.66 7.75
C LEU A 172 -10.69 0.64 8.51
N GLU A 173 -10.39 -0.65 8.36
CA GLU A 173 -11.13 -1.72 9.02
C GLU A 173 -11.08 -1.59 10.53
N VAL A 174 -9.89 -1.42 11.11
CA VAL A 174 -9.71 -1.26 12.57
C VAL A 174 -10.53 -0.08 13.09
N ARG A 175 -10.47 1.08 12.42
CA ARG A 175 -11.25 2.26 12.82
C ARG A 175 -12.75 2.03 12.72
N PHE A 176 -13.19 1.29 11.71
CA PHE A 176 -14.61 1.03 11.46
C PHE A 176 -15.25 0.08 12.49
N GLN A 177 -14.47 -0.73 13.20
CA GLN A 177 -15.00 -1.60 14.27
C GLN A 177 -15.77 -0.81 15.34
N THR A 178 -15.36 0.43 15.64
CA THR A 178 -16.08 1.31 16.59
C THR A 178 -17.47 1.70 16.09
N VAL A 179 -17.61 1.92 14.79
CA VAL A 179 -18.89 2.19 14.12
C VAL A 179 -19.77 0.93 14.10
N ASP A 180 -19.18 -0.21 13.77
CA ASP A 180 -19.89 -1.49 13.71
C ASP A 180 -20.47 -1.86 15.09
N GLY A 181 -19.75 -1.58 16.18
CA GLY A 181 -20.24 -1.76 17.55
C GLY A 181 -21.48 -0.90 17.88
N LEU A 182 -21.48 0.39 17.50
CA LEU A 182 -22.63 1.28 17.70
C LEU A 182 -23.83 0.89 16.83
N LEU A 183 -23.59 0.46 15.59
CA LEU A 183 -24.64 -0.07 14.72
C LEU A 183 -25.23 -1.37 15.27
N ALA A 184 -24.40 -2.25 15.81
CA ALA A 184 -24.87 -3.47 16.46
C ALA A 184 -25.76 -3.14 17.67
N ALA A 185 -25.35 -2.18 18.52
CA ALA A 185 -26.17 -1.73 19.64
C ALA A 185 -27.54 -1.19 19.18
N LEU A 186 -27.58 -0.33 18.15
CA LEU A 186 -28.82 0.20 17.59
C LEU A 186 -29.78 -0.88 17.08
N ARG A 187 -29.26 -1.97 16.51
CA ARG A 187 -30.09 -3.09 16.03
C ARG A 187 -30.72 -3.91 17.15
N THR A 188 -30.17 -3.82 18.36
CA THR A 188 -30.68 -4.50 19.55
C THR A 188 -31.57 -3.62 20.44
N CYS A 189 -31.78 -2.36 20.03
CA CYS A 189 -32.61 -1.39 20.74
C CYS A 189 -34.10 -1.57 20.46
#